data_AF-A0A2G8K9Y0-F1
#
_entry.id   AF-A0A2G8K9Y0-F1
#
_cell.length_a   1.000
_cell.length_b   1.000
_cell.length_c   1.000
_cell.angle_alpha   90.00
_cell.angle_beta   90.00
_cell.angle_gamma   90.00
#
_symmetry.space_group_name_H-M   'P 1'
#
loop_
_entity.id
_entity.type
_entity.pdbx_description
1 polymer ?
#
loop_
_entity_poly.entity_id
_entity_poly.type
_entity_poly.pdbx_seq_one_letter_code
_entity_poly.pdbx_strand_id
1 'polypeptide(L)'
;MPRVLSELLRKAENPELTKKPGYILIENVKGFESSDTRNELVDVLKKCHYSYKEFLLSPTDLGVPNQRLRYFLLAKQQPLIFKETTLTNEENTLLNHQILSENVCCHSNLDKNNLQEVESTPGRTDTSDINDRSKSEADIQNTSESMSMSNLESQRDIGSKTDNSVSPKERNIKEYLEALSQESFEDYAVPDKTLLRFGRVMDIVREEDERTCCFTKAYGHYVEGTGSFLQRNNSLTKKWAFEDRLDSNVTLLRLQQLGLRYFTPREVANFHCFPKEFSFPSELSRKQQYRVLGNSLNAHVVSVLLRYLVK
;
A
#
# COMPACT_ATOMS: atom_id res chain seq x y z
N MET A 1 -2.21 12.25 -17.71
CA MET A 1 -2.86 12.83 -16.52
C MET A 1 -4.23 12.21 -16.28
N PRO A 2 -4.52 11.62 -15.11
CA PRO A 2 -5.88 11.22 -14.75
C PRO A 2 -6.81 12.43 -14.81
N ARG A 3 -7.98 12.32 -15.48
CA ARG A 3 -8.90 13.45 -15.73
C ARG A 3 -9.32 14.20 -14.46
N VAL A 4 -9.43 13.49 -13.33
CA VAL A 4 -9.79 14.06 -12.03
C VAL A 4 -8.67 14.92 -11.47
N LEU A 5 -7.42 14.48 -11.67
CA LEU A 5 -6.25 15.23 -11.23
C LEU A 5 -6.10 16.50 -12.05
N SER A 6 -6.21 16.42 -13.38
CA SER A 6 -6.18 17.62 -14.23
C SER A 6 -7.30 18.61 -13.88
N GLU A 7 -8.48 18.14 -13.49
CA GLU A 7 -9.58 19.02 -13.09
C GLU A 7 -9.35 19.62 -11.70
N LEU A 8 -8.75 18.89 -10.75
CA LEU A 8 -8.32 19.42 -9.46
C LEU A 8 -7.21 20.45 -9.63
N LEU A 9 -6.19 20.17 -10.46
CA LEU A 9 -5.11 21.10 -10.78
C LEU A 9 -5.67 22.38 -11.42
N ARG A 10 -6.53 22.23 -12.44
CA ARG A 10 -7.22 23.34 -13.09
C ARG A 10 -8.04 24.16 -12.11
N LYS A 11 -8.74 23.52 -11.17
CA LYS A 11 -9.56 24.21 -10.16
C LYS A 11 -8.73 24.90 -9.09
N ALA A 12 -7.61 24.31 -8.70
CA ALA A 12 -6.72 24.82 -7.68
C ALA A 12 -5.92 26.04 -8.19
N GLU A 13 -5.57 26.04 -9.48
CA GLU A 13 -4.90 27.15 -10.16
C GLU A 13 -5.84 28.27 -10.61
N ASN A 14 -7.16 28.03 -10.73
CA ASN A 14 -8.11 29.04 -11.19
C ASN A 14 -8.46 30.04 -10.05
N PRO A 15 -8.06 31.32 -10.15
CA PRO A 15 -8.36 32.34 -9.14
C PRO A 15 -9.87 32.64 -9.01
N GLU A 16 -10.67 32.30 -10.03
CA GLU A 16 -12.12 32.54 -10.06
C GLU A 16 -12.93 31.43 -9.38
N LEU A 17 -12.31 30.30 -8.99
CA LEU A 17 -12.97 29.38 -8.08
C LEU A 17 -12.96 29.96 -6.67
N THR A 18 -14.06 30.60 -6.32
CA THR A 18 -14.28 31.30 -5.04
C THR A 18 -14.19 30.41 -3.79
N LYS A 19 -14.19 29.06 -3.92
CA LYS A 19 -14.06 28.15 -2.77
C LYS A 19 -13.26 26.88 -3.09
N LYS A 20 -12.06 26.77 -2.50
CA LYS A 20 -11.23 25.56 -2.51
C LYS A 20 -11.82 24.46 -1.61
N PRO A 21 -11.69 23.16 -1.95
CA PRO A 21 -12.16 22.06 -1.09
C PRO A 21 -11.35 21.99 0.21
N GLY A 22 -12.03 21.84 1.35
CA GLY A 22 -11.37 21.78 2.66
C GLY A 22 -10.48 20.54 2.86
N TYR A 23 -10.85 19.43 2.25
CA TYR A 23 -10.22 18.12 2.42
C TYR A 23 -10.07 17.43 1.07
N ILE A 24 -8.94 16.76 0.85
CA ILE A 24 -8.68 15.91 -0.32
C ILE A 24 -8.13 14.57 0.17
N LEU A 25 -8.68 13.48 -0.35
CA LEU A 25 -8.12 12.14 -0.21
C LEU A 25 -7.91 11.57 -1.61
N ILE A 26 -6.71 11.07 -1.87
CA ILE A 26 -6.34 10.39 -3.12
C ILE A 26 -5.85 9.00 -2.77
N GLU A 27 -6.32 8.00 -3.51
CA GLU A 27 -5.79 6.64 -3.54
C GLU A 27 -5.14 6.40 -4.90
N ASN A 28 -4.02 5.69 -4.91
CA ASN A 28 -3.36 5.27 -6.14
C ASN A 28 -2.54 3.98 -5.92
N VAL A 29 -1.99 3.44 -7.01
CA VAL A 29 -1.12 2.27 -6.96
C VAL A 29 0.25 2.58 -6.36
N LYS A 30 0.90 1.57 -5.78
CA LYS A 30 2.33 1.63 -5.40
C LYS A 30 3.18 2.05 -6.60
N GLY A 31 4.17 2.90 -6.40
CA GLY A 31 5.02 3.49 -7.43
C GLY A 31 4.49 4.83 -7.95
N PHE A 32 3.27 5.24 -7.56
CA PHE A 32 2.76 6.57 -7.87
C PHE A 32 3.55 7.66 -7.14
N GLU A 33 4.04 7.39 -5.92
CA GLU A 33 4.84 8.29 -5.10
C GLU A 33 6.13 8.79 -5.78
N SER A 34 6.65 8.04 -6.76
CA SER A 34 7.83 8.37 -7.54
C SER A 34 7.53 8.91 -8.94
N SER A 35 6.25 9.19 -9.26
CA SER A 35 5.85 9.62 -10.60
C SER A 35 5.85 11.14 -10.77
N ASP A 36 6.09 11.62 -12.00
CA ASP A 36 5.99 13.04 -12.34
C ASP A 36 4.59 13.61 -12.04
N THR A 37 3.55 12.81 -12.30
CA THR A 37 2.16 13.17 -11.98
C THR A 37 1.95 13.44 -10.49
N ARG A 38 2.62 12.71 -9.61
CA ARG A 38 2.59 12.99 -8.17
C ARG A 38 3.33 14.28 -7.84
N ASN A 39 4.46 14.55 -8.48
CA ASN A 39 5.23 15.79 -8.26
C ASN A 39 4.40 17.02 -8.65
N GLU A 40 3.75 16.99 -9.82
CA GLU A 40 2.83 18.05 -10.26
C GLU A 40 1.66 18.25 -9.28
N LEU A 41 1.07 17.16 -8.78
CA LEU A 41 0.03 17.21 -7.76
C LEU A 41 0.49 17.93 -6.50
N VAL A 42 1.62 17.50 -5.93
CA VAL A 42 2.16 18.07 -4.70
C VAL A 42 2.51 19.54 -4.87
N ASP A 43 3.07 19.93 -6.02
CA ASP A 43 3.42 21.33 -6.29
C ASP A 43 2.19 22.23 -6.35
N VAL A 44 1.09 21.76 -6.94
CA VAL A 44 -0.16 22.51 -6.94
C VAL A 44 -0.80 22.56 -5.55
N LEU A 45 -0.79 21.47 -4.80
CA LEU A 45 -1.27 21.49 -3.40
C LEU A 45 -0.52 22.54 -2.57
N LYS A 46 0.81 22.62 -2.72
CA LYS A 46 1.64 23.66 -2.06
C LYS A 46 1.26 25.07 -2.50
N LYS A 47 1.18 25.33 -3.82
CA LYS A 47 0.76 26.64 -4.37
C LYS A 47 -0.62 27.07 -3.88
N CYS A 48 -1.50 26.12 -3.63
CA CYS A 48 -2.86 26.38 -3.19
C CYS A 48 -3.02 26.45 -1.67
N HIS A 49 -1.93 26.28 -0.91
CA HIS A 49 -1.86 26.30 0.56
C HIS A 49 -2.58 25.13 1.23
N TYR A 50 -2.39 23.92 0.70
CA TYR A 50 -2.71 22.67 1.38
C TYR A 50 -1.52 22.16 2.20
N SER A 51 -1.78 21.72 3.42
CA SER A 51 -0.89 20.78 4.14
C SER A 51 -1.25 19.37 3.72
N TYR A 52 -0.27 18.46 3.57
CA TYR A 52 -0.55 17.09 3.14
C TYR A 52 0.35 16.05 3.82
N LYS A 53 -0.14 14.80 3.85
CA LYS A 53 0.58 13.60 4.29
C LYS A 53 0.37 12.48 3.28
N GLU A 54 1.43 11.73 2.99
CA GLU A 54 1.43 10.61 2.05
C GLU A 54 1.77 9.29 2.74
N PHE A 55 1.13 8.21 2.32
CA PHE A 55 1.24 6.89 2.94
C PHE A 55 1.34 5.78 1.89
N LEU A 56 2.03 4.70 2.23
CA LEU A 56 1.87 3.39 1.58
C LEU A 56 1.25 2.43 2.60
N LEU A 57 0.01 2.01 2.35
CA LEU A 57 -0.73 1.16 3.30
C LEU A 57 -1.30 -0.07 2.60
N SER A 58 -1.27 -1.18 3.32
CA SER A 58 -1.90 -2.45 2.97
C SER A 58 -2.93 -2.80 4.04
N PRO A 59 -4.04 -3.48 3.69
CA PRO A 59 -5.00 -3.95 4.69
C PRO A 59 -4.38 -4.84 5.77
N THR A 60 -3.27 -5.53 5.46
CA THR A 60 -2.47 -6.30 6.41
C THR A 60 -1.96 -5.48 7.59
N ASP A 61 -1.68 -4.19 7.39
CA ASP A 61 -1.24 -3.30 8.47
C ASP A 61 -2.35 -3.17 9.53
N LEU A 62 -3.62 -3.26 9.11
CA LEU A 62 -4.81 -3.20 9.96
C LEU A 62 -5.36 -4.59 10.33
N GLY A 63 -4.55 -5.65 10.21
CA GLY A 63 -4.93 -7.03 10.57
C GLY A 63 -5.88 -7.71 9.60
N VAL A 64 -6.10 -7.17 8.39
CA VAL A 64 -6.88 -7.83 7.34
C VAL A 64 -5.96 -8.73 6.52
N PRO A 65 -6.25 -10.04 6.35
CA PRO A 65 -5.38 -11.01 5.69
C PRO A 65 -5.40 -10.91 4.15
N ASN A 66 -5.22 -9.70 3.61
CA ASN A 66 -5.13 -9.43 2.19
C ASN A 66 -4.06 -8.39 1.87
N GLN A 67 -3.05 -8.79 1.11
CA GLN A 67 -2.03 -7.87 0.64
C GLN A 67 -2.56 -6.98 -0.46
N ARG A 68 -2.66 -5.67 -0.20
CA ARG A 68 -3.12 -4.69 -1.18
C ARG A 68 -2.48 -3.34 -0.92
N LEU A 69 -1.15 -3.28 -1.07
CA LEU A 69 -0.39 -2.05 -0.87
C LEU A 69 -0.84 -0.97 -1.88
N ARG A 70 -1.21 0.19 -1.36
CA ARG A 70 -1.66 1.35 -2.13
C ARG A 70 -1.08 2.63 -1.57
N TYR A 71 -0.84 3.57 -2.48
CA TYR A 71 -0.48 4.93 -2.16
C TYR A 71 -1.73 5.70 -1.73
N PHE A 72 -1.59 6.50 -0.69
CA PHE A 72 -2.62 7.44 -0.26
C PHE A 72 -2.03 8.82 -0.04
N LEU A 73 -2.76 9.88 -0.41
CA LEU A 73 -2.45 11.26 -0.06
C LEU A 73 -3.66 11.89 0.61
N LEU A 74 -3.42 12.49 1.77
CA LEU A 74 -4.39 13.28 2.52
C LEU A 74 -3.96 14.74 2.48
N ALA A 75 -4.87 15.66 2.12
CA ALA A 75 -4.59 17.09 2.12
C ALA A 75 -5.68 17.89 2.84
N LYS A 76 -5.27 18.86 3.64
CA LYS A 76 -6.15 19.81 4.35
C LYS A 76 -5.85 21.23 3.85
N GLN A 77 -6.89 21.95 3.41
CA GLN A 77 -6.76 23.35 3.02
C GLN A 77 -6.62 24.22 4.26
N GLN A 78 -5.65 25.13 4.27
CA GLN A 78 -5.51 26.07 5.37
C GLN A 78 -6.82 26.87 5.63
N PRO A 79 -7.15 27.15 6.90
CA PRO A 79 -6.33 26.94 8.11
C PRO A 79 -6.51 25.55 8.78
N LEU A 80 -7.08 24.55 8.09
CA LEU A 80 -7.27 23.22 8.65
C LEU A 80 -5.91 22.52 8.88
N ILE A 81 -5.76 21.86 10.02
CA ILE A 81 -4.54 21.14 10.43
C ILE A 81 -4.84 19.67 10.75
N PHE A 82 -3.82 18.81 10.64
CA PHE A 82 -3.89 17.43 11.11
C PHE A 82 -3.79 17.41 12.63
N LYS A 83 -4.69 16.67 13.29
CA LYS A 83 -4.68 16.47 14.74
C LYS A 83 -4.46 14.99 15.02
N GLU A 84 -3.50 14.68 15.89
CA GLU A 84 -3.21 13.29 16.28
C GLU A 84 -4.30 12.66 17.17
N THR A 85 -5.21 13.46 17.73
CA THR A 85 -6.14 13.01 18.77
C THR A 85 -7.37 12.23 18.29
N THR A 86 -7.41 11.80 17.02
CA THR A 86 -8.66 11.36 16.36
C THR A 86 -8.74 9.86 16.05
N LEU A 87 -7.61 9.16 16.17
CA LEU A 87 -7.49 7.73 15.96
C LEU A 87 -7.27 6.98 17.28
N THR A 88 -7.42 5.66 17.26
CA THR A 88 -6.94 4.85 18.39
C THR A 88 -5.42 4.97 18.48
N ASN A 89 -4.84 4.70 19.65
CA ASN A 89 -3.38 4.73 19.81
C ASN A 89 -2.68 3.80 18.79
N GLU A 90 -3.23 2.62 18.55
CA GLU A 90 -2.72 1.65 17.57
C GLU A 90 -2.74 2.20 16.13
N GLU A 91 -3.85 2.80 15.72
CA GLU A 91 -4.00 3.39 14.39
C GLU A 91 -3.07 4.60 14.19
N ASN A 92 -2.92 5.44 15.21
CA ASN A 92 -1.99 6.57 15.18
C ASN A 92 -0.54 6.10 15.03
N THR A 93 -0.12 5.14 15.85
CA THR A 93 1.23 4.55 15.78
C THR A 93 1.48 3.98 14.38
N LEU A 94 0.52 3.21 13.85
CA LEU A 94 0.62 2.60 12.52
C LEU A 94 0.75 3.65 11.42
N LEU A 95 -0.14 4.66 11.38
CA LEU A 95 -0.09 5.67 10.33
C LEU A 95 1.20 6.47 10.38
N ASN A 96 1.68 6.83 11.58
CA ASN A 96 2.91 7.59 11.73
C ASN A 96 4.14 6.81 11.24
N HIS A 97 4.19 5.49 11.43
CA HIS A 97 5.27 4.65 10.90
C HIS A 97 5.23 4.48 9.37
N GLN A 98 4.10 4.76 8.72
CA GLN A 98 3.90 4.56 7.29
C GLN A 98 3.91 5.86 6.48
N ILE A 99 4.26 7.00 7.10
CA ILE A 99 4.39 8.28 6.41
C ILE A 99 5.60 8.22 5.46
N LEU A 100 5.34 8.45 4.17
CA LEU A 100 6.39 8.57 3.15
C LEU A 100 6.97 9.98 3.12
N SER A 101 6.09 10.97 3.16
CA SER A 101 6.45 12.39 3.19
C SER A 101 5.29 13.22 3.69
N GLU A 102 5.62 14.38 4.24
CA GLU A 102 4.64 15.35 4.71
C GLU A 102 5.08 16.78 4.39
N ASN A 103 4.10 17.66 4.28
CA ASN A 103 4.32 19.10 4.31
C ASN A 103 3.42 19.70 5.40
N VAL A 104 4.08 20.23 6.43
CA VAL A 104 3.44 21.06 7.44
C VAL A 104 3.71 22.50 7.04
N CYS A 105 2.68 23.22 6.58
CA CYS A 105 2.84 24.64 6.37
C CYS A 105 2.83 25.33 7.74
N CYS A 106 4.01 25.77 8.20
CA CYS A 106 4.18 26.46 9.46
C CYS A 106 3.47 27.83 9.41
N HIS A 107 2.57 28.09 10.35
CA HIS A 107 2.21 29.46 10.71
C HIS A 107 3.39 30.07 11.46
N SER A 108 4.34 30.67 10.75
CA SER A 108 5.36 31.52 11.38
C SER A 108 5.12 32.97 10.97
N ASN A 109 4.36 33.69 11.78
CA ASN A 109 4.57 35.10 12.07
C ASN A 109 3.87 35.44 13.38
N LEU A 110 4.65 35.39 14.46
CA LEU A 110 4.52 35.85 15.86
C LEU A 110 5.39 34.84 16.64
N ASP A 111 6.71 34.97 16.69
CA ASP A 111 7.43 36.05 17.35
C ASP A 111 8.75 36.42 16.64
N LYS A 112 8.82 37.66 16.14
CA LYS A 112 10.09 38.40 16.16
C LYS A 112 10.15 39.09 17.50
N ASN A 113 11.08 38.65 18.37
CA ASN A 113 11.83 39.44 19.35
C ASN A 113 12.21 38.58 20.57
N ASN A 114 13.36 37.92 20.49
CA ASN A 114 14.40 37.94 21.54
C ASN A 114 15.39 36.80 21.29
N LEU A 115 16.51 37.13 20.67
CA LEU A 115 17.81 36.55 21.01
C LEU A 115 18.83 37.68 20.76
N GLN A 116 19.24 38.30 21.87
CA GLN A 116 20.38 39.21 21.90
C GLN A 116 21.63 38.41 21.51
N GLU A 117 22.32 38.87 20.47
CA GLU A 117 23.70 38.51 20.22
C GLU A 117 24.54 39.00 21.41
N VAL A 118 25.07 38.07 22.19
CA VAL A 118 26.11 38.34 23.17
C VAL A 118 27.45 38.05 22.50
N GLU A 119 28.11 39.12 22.08
CA GLU A 119 29.53 39.12 21.76
C GLU A 119 30.34 38.60 22.94
N SER A 120 31.31 37.71 22.68
CA SER A 120 32.50 37.59 23.51
C SER A 120 33.66 36.98 22.71
N THR A 121 34.60 37.84 22.32
CA THR A 121 36.03 37.49 22.19
C THR A 121 36.74 38.06 23.42
N PRO A 122 37.83 37.41 23.91
CA PRO A 122 39.20 37.73 23.50
C PRO A 122 40.12 36.48 23.48
N GLY A 123 41.33 36.41 22.93
CA GLY A 123 42.26 37.34 22.31
C GLY A 123 43.55 36.58 21.89
N ARG A 124 44.22 37.13 20.88
CA ARG A 124 45.53 36.91 20.21
C ARG A 124 46.63 36.02 20.84
N THR A 125 47.42 35.37 19.97
CA THR A 125 48.82 35.69 19.57
C THR A 125 49.29 34.70 18.47
N ASP A 126 49.66 35.20 17.27
CA ASP A 126 51.03 35.21 16.66
C ASP A 126 51.35 33.87 15.93
N THR A 127 51.92 33.76 14.71
CA THR A 127 52.64 34.62 13.74
C THR A 127 52.81 33.83 12.41
N SER A 128 52.90 34.55 11.27
CA SER A 128 53.70 34.30 10.04
C SER A 128 53.52 32.96 9.26
N ASP A 129 53.47 32.82 7.91
CA ASP A 129 54.06 33.45 6.72
C ASP A 129 53.22 33.02 5.47
N ILE A 130 52.83 33.92 4.55
CA ILE A 130 53.42 34.26 3.23
C ILE A 130 53.52 33.14 2.17
N ASN A 131 52.77 33.37 1.07
CA ASN A 131 52.91 32.97 -0.36
C ASN A 131 53.04 31.48 -0.77
N ASP A 132 52.28 31.02 -1.79
CA ASP A 132 52.61 31.17 -3.23
C ASP A 132 51.48 30.65 -4.15
N ARG A 133 51.54 31.07 -5.41
CA ARG A 133 50.62 30.97 -6.53
C ARG A 133 50.69 29.63 -7.28
N SER A 134 49.61 29.36 -8.04
CA SER A 134 49.58 28.90 -9.46
C SER A 134 49.06 27.47 -9.76
N LYS A 135 47.90 27.43 -10.43
CA LYS A 135 47.55 26.75 -11.70
C LYS A 135 47.94 25.28 -11.97
N SER A 136 46.93 24.46 -12.28
CA SER A 136 46.69 23.64 -13.51
C SER A 136 45.86 22.40 -13.12
N GLU A 137 44.61 22.28 -13.59
CA GLU A 137 44.14 21.65 -14.85
C GLU A 137 44.22 20.11 -14.90
N ALA A 138 43.02 19.52 -15.05
CA ALA A 138 42.64 18.36 -15.86
C ALA A 138 42.68 16.92 -15.28
N ASP A 139 41.53 16.28 -15.51
CA ASP A 139 41.28 14.85 -15.80
C ASP A 139 41.36 13.81 -14.68
N ILE A 140 40.20 13.58 -14.04
CA ILE A 140 39.87 12.30 -13.40
C ILE A 140 38.83 11.58 -14.29
N GLN A 141 39.31 10.61 -15.06
CA GLN A 141 38.50 9.60 -15.72
C GLN A 141 37.86 8.68 -14.66
N ASN A 142 36.57 8.84 -14.42
CA ASN A 142 35.74 7.85 -13.73
C ASN A 142 35.28 6.81 -14.76
N THR A 143 35.89 5.62 -14.72
CA THR A 143 35.34 4.43 -15.36
C THR A 143 34.28 3.82 -14.46
N SER A 144 33.06 3.82 -14.98
CA SER A 144 31.88 3.16 -14.44
C SER A 144 31.99 1.64 -14.53
N GLU A 145 31.91 0.95 -13.39
CA GLU A 145 31.42 -0.43 -13.33
C GLU A 145 30.10 -0.48 -12.56
N SER A 146 29.09 -0.90 -13.29
CA SER A 146 27.74 -1.20 -12.85
C SER A 146 27.72 -2.41 -11.92
N MET A 147 27.15 -2.28 -10.73
CA MET A 147 26.85 -3.42 -9.86
C MET A 147 25.38 -3.38 -9.42
N SER A 148 24.68 -4.42 -9.84
CA SER A 148 23.26 -4.69 -9.69
C SER A 148 22.86 -4.87 -8.22
N MET A 149 21.86 -4.10 -7.75
CA MET A 149 21.28 -4.23 -6.41
C MET A 149 20.03 -5.12 -6.45
N SER A 150 20.25 -6.43 -6.51
CA SER A 150 19.27 -7.43 -6.10
C SER A 150 19.71 -8.02 -4.75
N ASN A 151 18.79 -8.04 -3.78
CA ASN A 151 18.81 -8.71 -2.47
C ASN A 151 18.72 -7.73 -1.30
N LEU A 152 17.49 -7.38 -0.93
CA LEU A 152 17.19 -6.85 0.41
C LEU A 152 15.86 -7.42 0.92
N GLU A 153 15.76 -8.76 0.94
CA GLU A 153 14.72 -9.49 1.66
C GLU A 153 15.37 -10.67 2.39
N SER A 154 16.14 -10.39 3.42
CA SER A 154 16.61 -11.38 4.42
C SER A 154 17.23 -10.60 5.58
N GLN A 155 16.88 -10.97 6.80
CA GLN A 155 17.30 -10.39 8.09
C GLN A 155 16.37 -9.29 8.66
N ARG A 156 15.28 -9.75 9.28
CA ARG A 156 14.88 -9.20 10.58
C ARG A 156 14.47 -10.36 11.47
N ASP A 157 15.41 -10.83 12.29
CA ASP A 157 15.06 -11.58 13.49
C ASP A 157 16.08 -11.37 14.62
N ILE A 158 15.52 -11.28 15.83
CA ILE A 158 16.11 -11.24 17.17
C ILE A 158 16.61 -9.89 17.72
N GLY A 159 15.78 -9.34 18.62
CA GLY A 159 16.16 -8.45 19.70
C GLY A 159 15.00 -8.27 20.68
N SER A 160 14.88 -9.14 21.68
CA SER A 160 13.87 -9.00 22.74
C SER A 160 14.28 -7.91 23.74
N LYS A 161 13.32 -7.03 24.07
CA LYS A 161 13.01 -6.58 25.44
C LYS A 161 11.81 -5.63 25.43
N THR A 162 10.72 -6.12 26.02
CA THR A 162 9.67 -5.40 26.77
C THR A 162 9.20 -4.06 26.23
N ASP A 163 8.13 -4.10 25.44
CA ASP A 163 7.03 -3.14 25.55
C ASP A 163 5.74 -3.88 25.17
N ASN A 164 4.67 -3.69 25.94
CA ASN A 164 3.33 -4.20 25.64
C ASN A 164 2.75 -3.43 24.43
N SER A 165 3.31 -3.63 23.23
CA SER A 165 2.69 -3.21 21.99
C SER A 165 1.52 -4.15 21.72
N VAL A 166 0.30 -3.67 21.90
CA VAL A 166 -0.90 -4.38 21.46
C VAL A 166 -0.84 -4.45 19.93
N SER A 167 -0.40 -5.59 19.40
CA SER A 167 -0.46 -5.86 17.96
C SER A 167 -1.93 -5.95 17.54
N PRO A 168 -2.31 -5.47 16.34
CA PRO A 168 -3.65 -5.67 15.81
C PRO A 168 -4.02 -7.15 15.91
N LYS A 169 -5.24 -7.46 16.36
CA LYS A 169 -5.72 -8.84 16.45
C LYS A 169 -5.66 -9.48 15.06
N GLU A 170 -4.70 -10.37 14.85
CA GLU A 170 -4.50 -11.10 13.60
C GLU A 170 -5.79 -11.86 13.25
N ARG A 171 -6.33 -11.62 12.06
CA ARG A 171 -7.50 -12.32 11.53
C ARG A 171 -7.05 -13.27 10.43
N ASN A 172 -7.54 -14.50 10.48
CA ASN A 172 -7.28 -15.48 9.43
C ASN A 172 -8.33 -15.38 8.31
N ILE A 173 -8.04 -16.08 7.21
CA ILE A 173 -8.88 -16.13 6.00
C ILE A 173 -10.31 -16.61 6.32
N LYS A 174 -10.47 -17.54 7.27
CA LYS A 174 -11.78 -18.13 7.63
C LYS A 174 -12.84 -17.10 7.96
N GLU A 175 -12.47 -15.99 8.61
CA GLU A 175 -13.41 -14.92 8.99
C GLU A 175 -14.04 -14.20 7.78
N TYR A 176 -13.46 -14.37 6.60
CA TYR A 176 -13.86 -13.68 5.36
C TYR A 176 -14.60 -14.61 4.38
N LEU A 177 -14.66 -15.91 4.67
CA LEU A 177 -15.29 -16.92 3.83
C LEU A 177 -16.82 -16.92 3.95
N GLU A 178 -17.49 -17.36 2.90
CA GLU A 178 -18.93 -17.61 2.92
C GLU A 178 -19.24 -19.07 3.29
N ALA A 179 -20.36 -19.28 3.96
CA ALA A 179 -20.94 -20.61 4.11
C ALA A 179 -21.62 -21.00 2.79
N LEU A 180 -20.85 -21.62 1.88
CA LEU A 180 -21.35 -22.03 0.56
C LEU A 180 -22.03 -23.42 0.62
N SER A 181 -23.02 -23.63 -0.24
CA SER A 181 -23.57 -24.95 -0.53
C SER A 181 -22.61 -25.76 -1.42
N GLN A 182 -22.81 -27.08 -1.51
CA GLN A 182 -22.00 -27.96 -2.37
C GLN A 182 -22.01 -27.53 -3.85
N GLU A 183 -23.18 -27.18 -4.38
CA GLU A 183 -23.35 -26.67 -5.75
C GLU A 183 -22.58 -25.35 -5.96
N SER A 184 -22.69 -24.41 -5.03
CA SER A 184 -21.94 -23.16 -5.08
C SER A 184 -20.43 -23.39 -5.04
N PHE A 185 -19.92 -24.45 -4.40
CA PHE A 185 -18.49 -24.74 -4.41
C PHE A 185 -17.98 -25.18 -5.78
N GLU A 186 -18.71 -26.06 -6.46
CA GLU A 186 -18.34 -26.58 -7.78
C GLU A 186 -18.27 -25.46 -8.82
N ASP A 187 -19.15 -24.47 -8.68
CA ASP A 187 -19.20 -23.25 -9.46
C ASP A 187 -17.90 -22.42 -9.44
N TYR A 188 -17.12 -22.50 -8.36
CA TYR A 188 -15.85 -21.80 -8.19
C TYR A 188 -14.64 -22.73 -8.24
N ALA A 189 -14.82 -24.03 -8.49
CA ALA A 189 -13.72 -24.96 -8.61
C ALA A 189 -12.77 -24.57 -9.75
N VAL A 190 -11.46 -24.74 -9.54
CA VAL A 190 -10.47 -24.47 -10.58
C VAL A 190 -10.52 -25.60 -11.62
N PRO A 191 -10.76 -25.30 -12.92
CA PRO A 191 -10.85 -26.35 -13.94
C PRO A 191 -9.53 -27.10 -14.15
N ASP A 192 -9.60 -28.39 -14.50
CA ASP A 192 -8.43 -29.24 -14.74
C ASP A 192 -7.43 -28.65 -15.73
N LYS A 193 -7.93 -28.06 -16.83
CA LYS A 193 -7.08 -27.40 -17.83
C LYS A 193 -6.27 -26.25 -17.23
N THR A 194 -6.85 -25.56 -16.25
CA THR A 194 -6.21 -24.47 -15.52
C THR A 194 -5.22 -25.00 -14.50
N LEU A 195 -5.57 -26.07 -13.75
CA LEU A 195 -4.66 -26.74 -12.82
C LEU A 195 -3.41 -27.28 -13.53
N LEU A 196 -3.60 -27.98 -14.65
CA LEU A 196 -2.52 -28.57 -15.43
C LEU A 196 -1.54 -27.51 -15.94
N ARG A 197 -2.07 -26.36 -16.40
CA ARG A 197 -1.26 -25.31 -17.00
C ARG A 197 -0.59 -24.40 -15.97
N PHE A 198 -1.29 -24.07 -14.89
CA PHE A 198 -0.89 -22.98 -13.99
C PHE A 198 -0.73 -23.40 -12.52
N GLY A 199 -0.99 -24.66 -12.16
CA GLY A 199 -0.96 -25.10 -10.76
C GLY A 199 0.32 -24.75 -10.01
N ARG A 200 1.48 -24.81 -10.69
CA ARG A 200 2.80 -24.49 -10.11
C ARG A 200 3.00 -23.01 -9.75
N VAL A 201 2.25 -22.11 -10.36
CA VAL A 201 2.34 -20.65 -10.11
C VAL A 201 1.15 -20.12 -9.31
N MET A 202 0.24 -21.00 -8.87
CA MET A 202 -0.87 -20.61 -8.00
C MET A 202 -0.37 -20.35 -6.59
N ASP A 203 -0.76 -19.20 -6.03
CA ASP A 203 -0.65 -18.94 -4.61
C ASP A 203 -1.81 -19.64 -3.89
N ILE A 204 -1.53 -20.82 -3.32
CA ILE A 204 -2.52 -21.66 -2.63
C ILE A 204 -2.53 -21.34 -1.13
N VAL A 205 -3.72 -21.02 -0.63
CA VAL A 205 -3.98 -20.65 0.77
C VAL A 205 -5.03 -21.56 1.40
N ARG A 206 -5.04 -21.64 2.73
CA ARG A 206 -6.03 -22.37 3.55
C ARG A 206 -6.79 -21.40 4.46
N GLU A 207 -7.85 -21.89 5.08
CA GLU A 207 -8.73 -21.05 5.93
C GLU A 207 -7.99 -20.48 7.15
N GLU A 208 -7.03 -21.24 7.68
CA GLU A 208 -6.19 -20.85 8.81
C GLU A 208 -5.04 -19.91 8.43
N ASP A 209 -4.73 -19.73 7.14
CA ASP A 209 -3.65 -18.84 6.75
C ASP A 209 -4.07 -17.36 6.97
N GLU A 210 -3.10 -16.50 7.25
CA GLU A 210 -3.29 -15.08 7.63
C GLU A 210 -2.95 -14.13 6.48
N ARG A 211 -2.82 -14.65 5.26
CA ARG A 211 -2.40 -13.88 4.10
C ARG A 211 -2.97 -14.42 2.81
N THR A 212 -3.53 -13.51 2.02
CA THR A 212 -3.80 -13.69 0.59
C THR A 212 -3.02 -12.66 -0.25
N CYS A 213 -2.75 -13.00 -1.50
CA CYS A 213 -2.27 -12.08 -2.53
C CYS A 213 -3.34 -11.05 -2.92
N CYS A 214 -2.91 -9.96 -3.56
CA CYS A 214 -3.79 -8.91 -4.06
C CYS A 214 -4.76 -9.45 -5.13
N PHE A 215 -6.06 -9.21 -4.96
CA PHE A 215 -7.04 -9.47 -6.01
C PHE A 215 -7.01 -8.37 -7.07
N THR A 216 -6.66 -8.74 -8.30
CA THR A 216 -6.61 -7.83 -9.45
C THR A 216 -7.90 -7.90 -10.26
N LYS A 217 -8.08 -6.95 -11.18
CA LYS A 217 -9.22 -6.95 -12.12
C LYS A 217 -9.30 -8.18 -13.04
N ALA A 218 -8.21 -8.95 -13.10
CA ALA A 218 -8.04 -10.14 -13.94
C ALA A 218 -8.34 -11.44 -13.18
N TYR A 219 -8.64 -11.38 -11.88
CA TYR A 219 -9.00 -12.54 -11.08
C TYR A 219 -10.24 -13.26 -11.64
N GLY A 220 -10.23 -14.60 -11.64
CA GLY A 220 -11.24 -15.43 -12.30
C GLY A 220 -11.08 -15.54 -13.83
N HIS A 221 -10.05 -14.93 -14.43
CA HIS A 221 -9.75 -15.04 -15.86
C HIS A 221 -8.30 -15.41 -16.13
N TYR A 222 -7.36 -14.74 -15.47
CA TYR A 222 -5.94 -15.09 -15.48
C TYR A 222 -5.55 -15.65 -14.12
N VAL A 223 -4.54 -16.51 -14.09
CA VAL A 223 -4.12 -17.23 -12.88
C VAL A 223 -2.94 -16.55 -12.21
N GLU A 224 -1.82 -16.43 -12.92
CA GLU A 224 -0.58 -15.92 -12.35
C GLU A 224 -0.72 -14.45 -11.93
N GLY A 225 -0.35 -14.17 -10.68
CA GLY A 225 -0.31 -12.80 -10.14
C GLY A 225 -1.67 -12.11 -9.99
N THR A 226 -2.80 -12.82 -10.08
CA THR A 226 -4.12 -12.18 -10.02
C THR A 226 -4.82 -12.26 -8.67
N GLY A 227 -4.38 -13.16 -7.78
CA GLY A 227 -4.96 -13.42 -6.46
C GLY A 227 -4.71 -14.87 -6.02
N SER A 228 -4.98 -15.17 -4.75
CA SER A 228 -4.82 -16.52 -4.19
C SER A 228 -5.97 -17.46 -4.54
N PHE A 229 -5.76 -18.75 -4.30
CA PHE A 229 -6.74 -19.82 -4.48
C PHE A 229 -6.94 -20.58 -3.17
N LEU A 230 -8.19 -20.82 -2.78
CA LEU A 230 -8.49 -21.52 -1.53
C LEU A 230 -8.40 -23.04 -1.74
N GLN A 231 -7.62 -23.70 -0.90
CA GLN A 231 -7.60 -25.15 -0.76
C GLN A 231 -8.73 -25.61 0.15
N ARG A 232 -9.50 -26.60 -0.30
CA ARG A 232 -10.60 -27.19 0.48
C ARG A 232 -10.15 -28.39 1.32
N ASN A 233 -9.31 -29.25 0.75
CA ASN A 233 -8.92 -30.48 1.41
C ASN A 233 -7.79 -30.21 2.40
N ASN A 234 -8.15 -29.89 3.64
CA ASN A 234 -7.18 -29.57 4.71
C ASN A 234 -6.40 -30.80 5.22
N SER A 235 -6.76 -32.02 4.81
CA SER A 235 -6.02 -33.24 5.16
C SER A 235 -4.71 -33.39 4.37
N LEU A 236 -4.51 -32.59 3.32
CA LEU A 236 -3.32 -32.61 2.47
C LEU A 236 -2.53 -31.31 2.62
N THR A 237 -1.22 -31.37 2.55
CA THR A 237 -0.40 -30.15 2.54
C THR A 237 -0.25 -29.64 1.11
N LYS A 238 -0.12 -28.32 0.94
CA LYS A 238 0.22 -27.75 -0.37
C LYS A 238 1.56 -28.25 -0.90
N LYS A 239 2.52 -28.53 0.00
CA LYS A 239 3.83 -29.10 -0.36
C LYS A 239 3.70 -30.48 -1.00
N TRP A 240 2.82 -31.31 -0.46
CA TRP A 240 2.54 -32.65 -0.97
C TRP A 240 2.13 -32.66 -2.45
N ALA A 241 1.44 -31.63 -2.95
CA ALA A 241 1.06 -31.57 -4.37
C ALA A 241 2.25 -31.35 -5.32
N PHE A 242 3.38 -30.86 -4.81
CA PHE A 242 4.59 -30.53 -5.58
C PHE A 242 5.85 -31.29 -5.12
N GLU A 243 5.70 -32.23 -4.19
CA GLU A 243 6.77 -33.14 -3.78
C GLU A 243 7.25 -33.97 -4.96
N ASP A 244 8.58 -34.10 -5.09
CA ASP A 244 9.29 -34.78 -6.16
C ASP A 244 9.08 -34.15 -7.56
N ARG A 245 10.06 -34.28 -8.45
CA ARG A 245 9.93 -33.87 -9.87
C ARG A 245 8.98 -34.82 -10.61
N LEU A 246 7.72 -34.82 -10.22
CA LEU A 246 6.69 -35.70 -10.72
C LEU A 246 6.29 -35.34 -12.15
N ASP A 247 5.85 -36.37 -12.87
CA ASP A 247 5.17 -36.23 -14.15
C ASP A 247 3.95 -35.31 -14.00
N SER A 248 3.69 -34.49 -15.03
CA SER A 248 2.61 -33.50 -15.05
C SER A 248 1.23 -34.10 -14.75
N ASN A 249 0.97 -35.35 -15.13
CA ASN A 249 -0.31 -36.02 -14.86
C ASN A 249 -0.48 -36.35 -13.37
N VAL A 250 0.62 -36.73 -12.69
CA VAL A 250 0.60 -36.99 -11.25
C VAL A 250 0.39 -35.68 -10.50
N THR A 251 1.08 -34.60 -10.90
CA THR A 251 0.85 -33.26 -10.32
C THR A 251 -0.61 -32.82 -10.51
N LEU A 252 -1.21 -33.02 -11.68
CA LEU A 252 -2.62 -32.70 -11.91
C LEU A 252 -3.53 -33.48 -10.96
N LEU A 253 -3.35 -34.80 -10.84
CA LEU A 253 -4.17 -35.63 -9.95
C LEU A 253 -4.06 -35.17 -8.50
N ARG A 254 -2.85 -34.79 -8.06
CA ARG A 254 -2.64 -34.25 -6.71
C ARG A 254 -3.31 -32.88 -6.51
N LEU A 255 -3.22 -31.99 -7.50
CA LEU A 255 -3.89 -30.69 -7.46
C LEU A 255 -5.41 -30.82 -7.41
N GLN A 256 -5.99 -31.81 -8.12
CA GLN A 256 -7.41 -32.13 -8.02
C GLN A 256 -7.80 -32.56 -6.59
N GLN A 257 -6.94 -33.35 -5.93
CA GLN A 257 -7.18 -33.79 -4.55
C GLN A 257 -7.11 -32.66 -3.52
N LEU A 258 -6.39 -31.57 -3.80
CA LEU A 258 -6.43 -30.36 -2.96
C LEU A 258 -7.81 -29.67 -2.99
N GLY A 259 -8.57 -29.85 -4.07
CA GLY A 259 -9.88 -29.23 -4.25
C GLY A 259 -9.79 -27.70 -4.26
N LEU A 260 -8.96 -27.15 -5.17
CA LEU A 260 -8.74 -25.72 -5.27
C LEU A 260 -9.97 -25.00 -5.85
N ARG A 261 -10.29 -23.83 -5.28
CA ARG A 261 -11.33 -22.93 -5.80
C ARG A 261 -10.88 -21.48 -5.83
N TYR A 262 -11.52 -20.70 -6.67
CA TYR A 262 -11.51 -19.24 -6.57
C TYR A 262 -12.27 -18.79 -5.31
N PHE A 263 -11.86 -17.66 -4.73
CA PHE A 263 -12.70 -16.94 -3.78
C PHE A 263 -13.90 -16.35 -4.50
N THR A 264 -15.10 -16.42 -3.93
CA THR A 264 -16.29 -15.82 -4.55
C THR A 264 -16.15 -14.29 -4.63
N PRO A 265 -16.90 -13.60 -5.52
CA PRO A 265 -16.93 -12.15 -5.52
C PRO A 265 -17.31 -11.56 -4.16
N ARG A 266 -18.18 -12.23 -3.41
CA ARG A 266 -18.60 -11.78 -2.10
C ARG A 266 -17.51 -11.99 -1.04
N GLU A 267 -16.76 -13.09 -1.08
CA GLU A 267 -15.56 -13.30 -0.25
C GLU A 267 -14.47 -12.24 -0.57
N VAL A 268 -14.19 -11.96 -1.84
CA VAL A 268 -13.25 -10.90 -2.26
C VAL A 268 -13.72 -9.53 -1.72
N ALA A 269 -15.02 -9.24 -1.79
CA ALA A 269 -15.59 -8.03 -1.22
C ALA A 269 -15.46 -7.98 0.32
N ASN A 270 -15.50 -9.12 1.02
CA ASN A 270 -15.23 -9.19 2.45
C ASN A 270 -13.77 -8.85 2.77
N PHE A 271 -12.79 -9.37 2.01
CA PHE A 271 -11.38 -8.99 2.15
C PHE A 271 -11.14 -7.50 1.87
N HIS A 272 -11.94 -6.90 0.99
CA HIS A 272 -11.97 -5.46 0.76
C HIS A 272 -12.79 -4.69 1.82
N CYS A 273 -13.30 -5.37 2.84
CA CYS A 273 -14.06 -4.85 3.96
C CYS A 273 -15.35 -4.11 3.57
N PHE A 274 -15.99 -4.50 2.47
CA PHE A 274 -17.33 -4.02 2.14
C PHE A 274 -18.35 -4.54 3.15
N PRO A 275 -19.41 -3.76 3.44
CA PRO A 275 -20.48 -4.18 4.34
C PRO A 275 -21.12 -5.52 3.93
N LYS A 276 -21.74 -6.21 4.89
CA LYS A 276 -22.38 -7.52 4.66
C LYS A 276 -23.55 -7.40 3.68
N GLU A 277 -24.26 -6.28 3.74
CA GLU A 277 -25.37 -5.89 2.88
C GLU A 277 -24.95 -5.47 1.45
N PHE A 278 -23.64 -5.27 1.20
CA PHE A 278 -23.18 -4.99 -0.15
C PHE A 278 -23.50 -6.15 -1.08
N SER A 279 -24.09 -5.85 -2.22
CA SER A 279 -24.49 -6.83 -3.23
C SER A 279 -24.29 -6.25 -4.62
N PHE A 280 -24.12 -7.15 -5.59
CA PHE A 280 -24.02 -6.77 -6.99
C PHE A 280 -25.43 -6.74 -7.62
N PRO A 281 -25.68 -5.82 -8.56
CA PRO A 281 -26.84 -5.94 -9.44
C PRO A 281 -26.85 -7.30 -10.14
N SER A 282 -28.04 -7.90 -10.28
CA SER A 282 -28.19 -9.28 -10.77
C SER A 282 -27.76 -9.45 -12.23
N GLU A 283 -27.74 -8.36 -13.00
CA GLU A 283 -27.27 -8.32 -14.39
C GLU A 283 -25.73 -8.42 -14.53
N LEU A 284 -24.96 -8.21 -13.46
CA LEU A 284 -23.51 -8.29 -13.54
C LEU A 284 -23.03 -9.74 -13.56
N SER A 285 -22.40 -10.13 -14.66
CA SER A 285 -21.69 -11.40 -14.75
C SER A 285 -20.57 -11.50 -13.70
N ARG A 286 -20.24 -12.72 -13.27
CA ARG A 286 -19.13 -13.01 -12.36
C ARG A 286 -17.81 -12.35 -12.78
N LYS A 287 -17.49 -12.37 -14.07
CA LYS A 287 -16.29 -11.71 -14.63
C LYS A 287 -16.32 -10.20 -14.42
N GLN A 288 -17.48 -9.56 -14.57
CA GLN A 288 -17.63 -8.13 -14.29
C GLN A 288 -17.50 -7.83 -12.79
N GLN A 289 -18.07 -8.67 -11.93
CA GLN A 289 -17.96 -8.53 -10.47
C GLN A 289 -16.49 -8.56 -10.00
N TYR A 290 -15.69 -9.55 -10.42
CA TYR A 290 -14.26 -9.57 -10.12
C TYR A 290 -13.52 -8.35 -10.68
N ARG A 291 -13.87 -7.92 -11.90
CA ARG A 291 -13.22 -6.76 -12.53
C ARG A 291 -13.43 -5.48 -11.74
N VAL A 292 -14.65 -5.23 -11.26
CA VAL A 292 -14.94 -4.02 -10.47
C VAL A 292 -14.31 -4.11 -9.08
N LEU A 293 -14.32 -5.28 -8.43
CA LEU A 293 -13.65 -5.49 -7.15
C LEU A 293 -12.14 -5.32 -7.25
N GLY A 294 -11.51 -5.88 -8.28
CA GLY A 294 -10.08 -5.78 -8.49
C GLY A 294 -9.58 -4.35 -8.70
N ASN A 295 -10.43 -3.48 -9.26
CA ASN A 295 -10.18 -2.03 -9.38
C ASN A 295 -10.62 -1.22 -8.16
N SER A 296 -11.28 -1.85 -7.19
CA SER A 296 -11.80 -1.17 -6.00
C SER A 296 -10.70 -0.89 -4.96
N LEU A 297 -11.10 -0.40 -3.80
CA LEU A 297 -10.25 -0.10 -2.65
C LEU A 297 -10.56 -1.04 -1.48
N ASN A 298 -9.77 -0.97 -0.41
CA ASN A 298 -10.16 -1.56 0.87
C ASN A 298 -10.89 -0.50 1.71
N ALA A 299 -12.16 -0.76 2.04
CA ALA A 299 -13.02 0.20 2.71
C ALA A 299 -12.58 0.48 4.16
N HIS A 300 -11.97 -0.49 4.84
CA HIS A 300 -11.49 -0.31 6.21
C HIS A 300 -10.31 0.67 6.25
N VAL A 301 -9.29 0.47 5.40
CA VAL A 301 -8.13 1.38 5.27
C VAL A 301 -8.61 2.80 4.99
N VAL A 302 -9.50 2.97 4.00
CA VAL A 302 -10.02 4.30 3.64
C VAL A 302 -10.85 4.91 4.77
N SER A 303 -11.61 4.12 5.53
CA SER A 303 -12.36 4.62 6.70
C SER A 303 -11.44 5.17 7.79
N VAL A 304 -10.28 4.56 8.02
CA VAL A 304 -9.28 5.01 9.00
C VAL A 304 -8.68 6.35 8.54
N LEU A 305 -8.27 6.42 7.28
CA LEU A 305 -7.73 7.63 6.67
C LEU A 305 -8.74 8.78 6.63
N LEU A 306 -10.02 8.51 6.38
CA LEU A 306 -11.08 9.52 6.40
C LEU A 306 -11.31 10.07 7.82
N ARG A 307 -11.28 9.22 8.86
CA ARG A 307 -11.36 9.68 10.25
C ARG A 307 -10.18 10.59 10.59
N TYR A 308 -8.97 10.21 10.17
CA TYR A 308 -7.78 11.03 10.36
C TYR A 308 -7.82 12.36 9.58
N LEU A 309 -8.40 12.35 8.38
CA LEU A 309 -8.51 13.54 7.52
C LEU A 309 -9.57 14.53 8.01
N VAL A 310 -10.73 14.06 8.46
CA VAL A 310 -11.88 14.94 8.75
C VAL A 310 -11.89 15.44 10.19
N LYS A 311 -11.40 14.63 11.13
CA LYS A 311 -11.33 15.03 12.54
C LYS A 311 -10.04 15.80 12.84
#